data_AF-A0A916GLW0-F1
#
_entry.id   AF-A0A916GLW0-F1
#
_cell.length_a   1.000
_cell.length_b   1.000
_cell.length_c   1.000
_cell.angle_alpha   90.00
_cell.angle_beta   90.00
_cell.angle_gamma   90.00
#
_symmetry.space_group_name_H-M   'P 1'
#
loop_
_entity.id
_entity.type
_entity.pdbx_description
1 polymer ?
#
loop_
_entity_poly.entity_id
_entity_poly.type
_entity_poly.pdbx_seq_one_letter_code
_entity_poly.pdbx_strand_id
1 'polypeptide(L)'
;MNRATEQLVYLVAAILFIVGLQRLQSPATARSGNAVSGLGMLIAVIATLLSAEILSPSVVLAGLVVGSGVGYWMARTVRMTSMPQMVALLNGFGGAASLLVGGAEFLKSELHAEQIPIDTGITIQLSLFIGAITFTGSLIAWAKLQEVMTGKPIVFPAQKLLSALLVLTVVGLSTYQLMTAESLLWPFYAVCAISLLLGILLVIPIGGADMPVVIALLNSY
;
A
#
# COMPACT_ATOMS: atom_id res chain seq x y z
N MET A 1 -23.65 -11.03 6.97
CA MET A 1 -24.46 -10.71 5.76
C MET A 1 -24.36 -11.88 4.78
N ASN A 2 -25.34 -12.14 3.91
CA ASN A 2 -25.18 -13.24 2.92
C ASN A 2 -24.22 -12.80 1.79
N ARG A 3 -23.55 -13.77 1.13
CA ARG A 3 -22.53 -13.48 0.11
C ARG A 3 -23.04 -12.65 -1.07
N ALA A 4 -24.28 -12.87 -1.51
CA ALA A 4 -24.86 -12.14 -2.63
C ALA A 4 -25.08 -10.65 -2.29
N THR A 5 -25.60 -10.36 -1.09
CA THR A 5 -25.77 -8.99 -0.62
C THR A 5 -24.42 -8.30 -0.45
N GLU A 6 -23.40 -8.99 0.06
CA GLU A 6 -22.05 -8.43 0.18
C GLU A 6 -21.47 -8.00 -1.18
N GLN A 7 -21.52 -8.89 -2.17
CA GLN A 7 -21.03 -8.59 -3.52
C GLN A 7 -21.78 -7.41 -4.16
N LEU A 8 -23.09 -7.32 -3.97
CA LEU A 8 -23.88 -6.19 -4.44
C LEU A 8 -23.48 -4.88 -3.75
N VAL A 9 -23.22 -4.91 -2.44
CA VAL A 9 -22.78 -3.72 -1.70
C VAL A 9 -21.37 -3.28 -2.15
N TYR A 10 -20.45 -4.22 -2.38
CA TYR A 10 -19.13 -3.90 -2.94
C TYR A 10 -19.23 -3.35 -4.37
N LEU A 11 -20.15 -3.88 -5.20
CA LEU A 11 -20.42 -3.33 -6.53
C LEU A 11 -20.91 -1.88 -6.44
N VAL A 12 -21.84 -1.58 -5.52
CA VAL A 12 -22.30 -0.21 -5.28
C VAL A 12 -21.14 0.68 -4.83
N ALA A 13 -20.31 0.24 -3.87
CA ALA A 13 -19.15 0.98 -3.43
C ALA A 13 -18.16 1.28 -4.57
N ALA A 14 -17.89 0.29 -5.43
CA ALA A 14 -17.04 0.45 -6.62
C ALA A 14 -17.59 1.48 -7.60
N ILE A 15 -18.90 1.45 -7.89
CA ILE A 15 -19.57 2.44 -8.73
C ILE A 15 -19.41 3.85 -8.14
N LEU A 16 -19.60 4.01 -6.83
CA LEU A 16 -19.41 5.29 -6.15
C LEU A 16 -17.96 5.79 -6.28
N PHE A 17 -16.95 4.93 -6.14
CA PHE A 17 -15.57 5.33 -6.39
C PHE A 17 -15.34 5.80 -7.83
N ILE A 18 -15.87 5.09 -8.83
CA ILE A 18 -15.73 5.47 -10.24
C ILE A 18 -16.37 6.83 -10.50
N VAL A 19 -17.61 7.04 -10.04
CA VAL A 19 -18.33 8.32 -10.19
C VAL A 19 -17.62 9.43 -9.42
N GLY A 20 -17.12 9.14 -8.21
CA GLY A 20 -16.35 10.07 -7.40
C GLY A 20 -15.09 10.56 -8.12
N LEU A 21 -14.28 9.63 -8.66
CA LEU A 21 -13.08 9.92 -9.43
C LEU A 21 -13.37 10.72 -10.71
N GLN A 22 -14.42 10.36 -11.46
CA GLN A 22 -14.83 11.14 -12.64
C GLN A 22 -15.17 12.59 -12.27
N ARG A 23 -15.88 12.80 -11.16
CA ARG A 23 -16.25 14.14 -10.69
C ARG A 23 -15.06 14.95 -10.14
N LEU A 24 -13.96 14.30 -9.74
CA LEU A 24 -12.74 14.98 -9.32
C LEU A 24 -11.99 15.63 -10.50
N GLN A 25 -12.30 15.28 -11.75
CA GLN A 25 -11.64 15.82 -12.93
C GLN A 25 -12.06 17.26 -13.29
N SER A 26 -13.11 17.81 -12.68
CA SER A 26 -13.56 19.19 -12.89
C SER A 26 -13.62 19.97 -11.58
N PRO A 27 -13.10 21.23 -11.53
CA PRO A 27 -13.18 22.07 -10.35
C PRO A 27 -14.61 22.28 -9.83
N ALA A 28 -15.60 22.37 -10.73
CA ALA A 28 -17.00 22.57 -10.36
C ALA A 28 -17.59 21.39 -9.57
N THR A 29 -17.13 20.16 -9.85
CA THR A 29 -17.64 18.93 -9.22
C THR A 29 -16.70 18.33 -8.18
N ALA A 30 -15.47 18.83 -8.04
CA ALA A 30 -14.42 18.22 -7.21
C ALA A 30 -14.86 17.98 -5.75
N ARG A 31 -15.49 18.97 -5.09
CA ARG A 31 -15.97 18.82 -3.71
C ARG A 31 -16.96 17.67 -3.56
N SER A 32 -17.89 17.56 -4.50
CA SER A 32 -18.88 16.51 -4.52
C SER A 32 -18.31 15.14 -4.92
N GLY A 33 -17.31 15.11 -5.82
CA GLY A 33 -16.58 13.88 -6.16
C GLY A 33 -15.90 13.28 -4.93
N ASN A 34 -15.21 14.11 -4.13
CA ASN A 34 -14.58 13.68 -2.89
C ASN A 34 -15.61 13.11 -1.88
N ALA A 35 -16.77 13.75 -1.73
CA ALA A 35 -17.82 13.26 -0.84
C ALA A 35 -18.40 11.90 -1.29
N VAL A 36 -18.59 11.72 -2.61
CA VAL A 36 -19.07 10.45 -3.17
C VAL A 36 -18.04 9.32 -2.95
N SER A 37 -16.75 9.57 -3.20
CA SER A 37 -15.69 8.58 -2.91
C SER A 37 -15.61 8.24 -1.42
N GLY A 38 -15.75 9.24 -0.54
CA GLY A 38 -15.79 9.02 0.91
C GLY A 38 -16.98 8.17 1.35
N LEU A 39 -18.17 8.37 0.75
CA LEU A 39 -19.33 7.52 1.00
C LEU A 39 -19.11 6.08 0.51
N GLY A 40 -18.51 5.90 -0.68
CA GLY A 40 -18.14 4.59 -1.20
C GLY A 40 -17.22 3.83 -0.25
N MET A 41 -16.19 4.50 0.27
CA MET A 41 -15.29 3.92 1.28
C MET A 41 -16.03 3.54 2.57
N LEU A 42 -16.90 4.41 3.09
CA LEU A 42 -17.69 4.12 4.30
C LEU A 42 -18.57 2.87 4.11
N ILE A 43 -19.25 2.76 2.97
CA ILE A 43 -20.08 1.60 2.63
C ILE A 43 -19.24 0.32 2.58
N ALA A 44 -18.08 0.34 1.92
CA ALA A 44 -17.19 -0.81 1.84
C ALA A 44 -16.73 -1.29 3.23
N VAL A 45 -16.26 -0.36 4.08
CA VAL A 45 -15.83 -0.67 5.45
C VAL A 45 -16.96 -1.30 6.27
N ILE A 46 -18.17 -0.72 6.23
CA ILE A 46 -19.33 -1.25 6.96
C ILE A 46 -19.69 -2.64 6.44
N ALA A 47 -19.71 -2.84 5.12
CA ALA A 47 -20.00 -4.13 4.51
C ALA A 47 -19.02 -5.21 4.99
N THR A 48 -17.72 -4.92 4.96
CA THR A 48 -16.68 -5.84 5.45
C THR A 48 -16.85 -6.14 6.93
N LEU A 49 -17.15 -5.14 7.77
CA LEU A 49 -17.37 -5.35 9.21
C LEU A 49 -18.60 -6.22 9.53
N LEU A 50 -19.63 -6.19 8.67
CA LEU A 50 -20.87 -6.98 8.84
C LEU A 50 -20.80 -8.38 8.20
N SER A 51 -19.82 -8.60 7.32
CA SER A 51 -19.61 -9.88 6.63
C SER A 51 -18.47 -10.70 7.21
N ALA A 52 -17.41 -10.06 7.68
CA ALA A 52 -16.22 -10.75 8.15
C ALA A 52 -16.48 -11.53 9.44
N GLU A 53 -15.92 -12.73 9.53
CA GLU A 53 -15.80 -13.47 10.79
C GLU A 53 -14.64 -12.88 11.59
N ILE A 54 -14.93 -11.81 12.33
CA ILE A 54 -13.91 -11.07 13.06
C ILE A 54 -13.59 -11.81 14.37
N LEU A 55 -12.42 -12.47 14.41
CA LEU A 55 -11.90 -13.14 15.61
C LEU A 55 -11.75 -12.20 16.82
N SER A 56 -11.43 -10.93 16.58
CA SER A 56 -11.24 -9.93 17.64
C SER A 56 -11.79 -8.55 17.24
N PRO A 57 -13.12 -8.33 17.40
CA PRO A 57 -13.76 -7.07 17.02
C PRO A 57 -13.16 -5.85 17.72
N SER A 58 -12.68 -6.02 18.96
CA SER A 58 -12.01 -4.97 19.73
C SER A 58 -10.73 -4.48 19.07
N VAL A 59 -9.91 -5.38 18.53
CA VAL A 59 -8.65 -5.02 17.84
C VAL A 59 -8.94 -4.27 16.54
N VAL A 60 -9.90 -4.75 15.75
CA VAL A 60 -10.32 -4.08 14.50
C VAL A 60 -10.88 -2.68 14.78
N LEU A 61 -11.77 -2.55 15.77
CA LEU A 61 -12.33 -1.26 16.17
C LEU A 61 -11.25 -0.31 16.72
N ALA A 62 -10.33 -0.81 17.55
CA ALA A 62 -9.22 -0.01 18.05
C ALA A 62 -8.33 0.50 16.91
N GLY A 63 -7.97 -0.38 15.97
CA GLY A 63 -7.20 -0.02 14.78
C GLY A 63 -7.91 1.03 13.92
N LEU A 64 -9.22 0.85 13.69
CA LEU A 64 -10.03 1.80 12.93
C LEU A 64 -10.07 3.18 13.62
N VAL A 65 -10.32 3.22 14.92
CA VAL A 65 -10.41 4.47 15.69
C VAL A 65 -9.05 5.17 15.77
N VAL A 66 -7.98 4.44 16.06
CA VAL A 66 -6.63 5.02 16.15
C VAL A 66 -6.16 5.51 14.77
N GLY A 67 -6.28 4.66 13.74
CA GLY A 67 -5.85 5.01 12.38
C GLY A 67 -6.62 6.19 11.80
N SER A 68 -7.96 6.17 11.89
CA SER A 68 -8.79 7.28 11.41
C SER A 68 -8.60 8.55 12.25
N GLY A 69 -8.40 8.44 13.56
CA GLY A 69 -8.13 9.56 14.45
C GLY A 69 -6.80 10.26 14.14
N VAL A 70 -5.72 9.48 13.98
CA VAL A 70 -4.40 10.00 13.58
C VAL A 70 -4.47 10.62 12.19
N GLY A 71 -5.11 9.95 11.23
CA GLY A 71 -5.30 10.48 9.88
C GLY A 71 -6.09 11.79 9.85
N TYR A 72 -7.17 11.88 10.63
CA TYR A 72 -7.97 13.10 10.78
C TYR A 72 -7.15 14.24 11.40
N TRP A 73 -6.43 13.96 12.48
CA TRP A 73 -5.57 14.94 13.15
C TRP A 73 -4.49 15.48 12.20
N MET A 74 -3.79 14.59 11.48
CA MET A 74 -2.79 14.96 10.49
C MET A 74 -3.38 15.83 9.37
N ALA A 75 -4.55 15.45 8.83
CA ALA A 75 -5.21 16.19 7.75
C ALA A 75 -5.65 17.61 8.18
N ARG A 76 -5.96 17.81 9.47
CA ARG A 76 -6.41 19.11 10.01
C ARG A 76 -5.28 20.03 10.43
N THR A 77 -4.09 19.50 10.68
CA THR A 77 -2.96 20.25 11.27
C THR A 77 -1.85 20.58 10.27
N VAL A 78 -1.75 19.83 9.16
CA VAL A 78 -0.74 20.08 8.14
C VAL A 78 -0.97 21.41 7.41
N ARG A 79 0.13 22.13 7.14
CA ARG A 79 0.10 23.37 6.35
C ARG A 79 -0.09 23.04 4.87
N MET A 80 -0.79 23.91 4.13
CA MET A 80 -1.01 23.72 2.69
C MET A 80 0.28 23.67 1.86
N THR A 81 1.35 24.34 2.31
CA THR A 81 2.69 24.29 1.70
C THR A 81 3.36 22.93 1.86
N SER A 82 2.89 22.12 2.82
CA SER A 82 3.44 20.81 3.18
C SER A 82 2.54 19.66 2.74
N MET A 83 1.59 19.91 1.83
CA MET A 83 0.70 18.88 1.32
C MET A 83 1.42 17.77 0.55
N PRO A 84 2.43 18.04 -0.31
CA PRO A 84 3.08 16.98 -1.08
C PRO A 84 3.69 15.88 -0.20
N GLN A 85 4.40 16.23 0.86
CA GLN A 85 4.97 15.24 1.78
C GLN A 85 3.91 14.50 2.61
N MET A 86 2.78 15.13 2.92
CA MET A 86 1.67 14.45 3.61
C MET A 86 1.07 13.38 2.70
N VAL A 87 0.87 13.70 1.41
CA VAL A 87 0.41 12.73 0.40
C VAL A 87 1.39 11.58 0.29
N ALA A 88 2.71 11.84 0.25
CA ALA A 88 3.72 10.79 0.26
C ALA A 88 3.56 9.87 1.48
N LEU A 89 3.50 10.43 2.68
CA LEU A 89 3.43 9.63 3.91
C LEU A 89 2.14 8.80 4.02
N LEU A 90 0.98 9.36 3.63
CA LEU A 90 -0.28 8.61 3.59
C LEU A 90 -0.26 7.49 2.55
N ASN A 91 0.35 7.71 1.38
CA ASN A 91 0.57 6.66 0.38
C ASN A 91 1.47 5.55 0.92
N GLY A 92 2.52 5.92 1.65
CA GLY A 92 3.39 4.97 2.35
C GLY A 92 2.62 4.04 3.29
N PHE A 93 1.71 4.58 4.10
CA PHE A 93 0.86 3.75 4.96
C PHE A 93 -0.10 2.85 4.18
N GLY A 94 -0.58 3.27 3.01
CA GLY A 94 -1.31 2.40 2.08
C GLY A 94 -0.46 1.21 1.60
N GLY A 95 0.79 1.47 1.21
CA GLY A 95 1.75 0.42 0.86
C GLY A 95 2.05 -0.53 2.02
N ALA A 96 2.23 0.00 3.23
CA ALA A 96 2.43 -0.81 4.43
C ALA A 96 1.20 -1.70 4.72
N ALA A 97 -0.01 -1.18 4.55
CA ALA A 97 -1.23 -1.97 4.70
C ALA A 97 -1.27 -3.13 3.69
N SER A 98 -0.93 -2.89 2.42
CA SER A 98 -0.85 -3.94 1.39
C SER A 98 0.17 -5.02 1.74
N LEU A 99 1.38 -4.61 2.17
CA LEU A 99 2.43 -5.52 2.65
C LEU A 99 1.96 -6.37 3.84
N LEU A 100 1.32 -5.75 4.84
CA LEU A 100 0.86 -6.43 6.03
C LEU A 100 -0.31 -7.37 5.74
N VAL A 101 -1.24 -7.01 4.85
CA VAL A 101 -2.36 -7.88 4.44
C VAL A 101 -1.84 -9.09 3.67
N GLY A 102 -0.97 -8.89 2.68
CA GLY A 102 -0.35 -10.00 1.96
C GLY A 102 0.47 -10.91 2.88
N GLY A 103 1.22 -10.32 3.82
CA GLY A 103 2.00 -11.07 4.79
C GLY A 103 1.14 -11.85 5.79
N ALA A 104 0.04 -11.26 6.24
CA ALA A 104 -0.91 -11.93 7.12
C ALA A 104 -1.56 -13.13 6.43
N GLU A 105 -1.97 -13.01 5.17
CA GLU A 105 -2.58 -14.11 4.42
C GLU A 105 -1.59 -15.25 4.18
N PHE A 106 -0.34 -14.91 3.80
CA PHE A 106 0.73 -15.90 3.66
C PHE A 106 0.97 -16.67 4.97
N LEU A 107 1.23 -15.94 6.07
CA LEU A 107 1.53 -16.57 7.36
C LEU A 107 0.35 -17.36 7.91
N LYS A 108 -0.88 -16.91 7.67
CA LYS A 108 -2.09 -17.67 8.02
C LYS A 108 -2.14 -19.01 7.28
N SER A 109 -1.83 -19.03 5.98
CA SER A 109 -1.80 -20.27 5.21
C SER A 109 -0.74 -21.24 5.71
N GLU A 110 0.45 -20.73 6.03
CA GLU A 110 1.56 -21.52 6.59
C GLU A 110 1.18 -22.13 7.95
N LEU A 111 0.52 -21.36 8.83
CA LEU A 111 0.08 -21.83 10.15
C LEU A 111 -0.97 -22.95 10.08
N HIS A 112 -1.84 -22.92 9.09
CA HIS A 112 -2.91 -23.91 8.92
C HIS A 112 -2.53 -25.04 7.92
N ALA A 113 -1.30 -25.03 7.41
CA ALA A 113 -0.84 -25.92 6.33
C ALA A 113 -1.81 -25.94 5.13
N GLU A 114 -2.42 -24.78 4.83
CA GLU A 114 -3.32 -24.62 3.70
C GLU A 114 -2.51 -24.43 2.42
N GLN A 115 -2.94 -25.10 1.34
CA GLN A 115 -2.38 -24.86 0.02
C GLN A 115 -2.97 -23.58 -0.56
N ILE A 116 -2.12 -22.60 -0.85
CA ILE A 116 -2.52 -21.37 -1.51
C ILE A 116 -2.70 -21.66 -3.01
N PRO A 117 -3.90 -21.41 -3.59
CA PRO A 117 -4.09 -21.43 -5.03
C PRO A 117 -3.10 -20.49 -5.73
N ILE A 118 -2.58 -20.89 -6.90
CA ILE A 118 -1.48 -20.14 -7.55
C ILE A 118 -1.83 -18.68 -7.86
N ASP A 119 -3.08 -18.41 -8.22
CA ASP A 119 -3.62 -17.06 -8.45
C ASP A 119 -3.57 -16.21 -7.18
N THR A 120 -3.97 -16.77 -6.03
CA THR A 120 -3.89 -16.10 -4.73
C THR A 120 -2.44 -15.95 -4.27
N GLY A 121 -1.59 -16.94 -4.55
CA GLY A 121 -0.15 -16.86 -4.26
C GLY A 121 0.51 -15.71 -5.03
N ILE A 122 0.18 -15.55 -6.32
CA ILE A 122 0.69 -14.45 -7.14
C ILE A 122 0.26 -13.10 -6.57
N THR A 123 -1.01 -12.93 -6.19
CA THR A 123 -1.49 -11.67 -5.63
C THR A 123 -0.82 -11.36 -4.30
N ILE A 124 -0.61 -12.35 -3.43
CA ILE A 124 0.17 -12.20 -2.19
C ILE A 124 1.59 -11.70 -2.49
N GLN A 125 2.32 -12.36 -3.40
CA GLN A 125 3.70 -11.98 -3.72
C GLN A 125 3.78 -10.56 -4.29
N LEU A 126 2.83 -10.17 -5.14
CA LEU A 126 2.73 -8.81 -5.66
C LEU A 126 2.40 -7.79 -4.56
N SER A 127 1.48 -8.10 -3.65
CA SER A 127 1.17 -7.25 -2.49
C SER A 127 2.38 -7.02 -1.60
N LEU A 128 3.19 -8.07 -1.34
CA LEU A 128 4.44 -7.94 -0.58
C LEU A 128 5.44 -7.03 -1.29
N PHE A 129 5.70 -7.30 -2.57
CA PHE A 129 6.69 -6.59 -3.36
C PHE A 129 6.33 -5.11 -3.54
N ILE A 130 5.15 -4.84 -4.09
CA ILE A 130 4.69 -3.50 -4.42
C ILE A 130 4.42 -2.71 -3.14
N GLY A 131 3.75 -3.31 -2.14
CA GLY A 131 3.47 -2.66 -0.86
C GLY A 131 4.72 -2.20 -0.12
N ALA A 132 5.75 -3.05 -0.06
CA ALA A 132 7.03 -2.73 0.60
C ALA A 132 7.82 -1.62 -0.12
N ILE A 133 7.87 -1.66 -1.45
CA ILE A 133 8.51 -0.60 -2.26
C ILE A 133 7.77 0.72 -2.05
N THR A 134 6.45 0.70 -2.13
CA THR A 134 5.62 1.89 -1.94
C THR A 134 5.78 2.47 -0.55
N PHE A 135 5.82 1.64 0.49
CA PHE A 135 6.03 2.11 1.86
C PHE A 135 7.35 2.85 2.03
N THR A 136 8.47 2.18 1.77
CA THR A 136 9.80 2.74 2.02
C THR A 136 10.17 3.85 1.03
N GLY A 137 9.79 3.72 -0.24
CA GLY A 137 9.96 4.78 -1.24
C GLY A 137 9.22 6.05 -0.84
N SER A 138 8.00 5.92 -0.34
CA SER A 138 7.20 7.06 0.15
C SER A 138 7.82 7.71 1.39
N LEU A 139 8.42 6.92 2.30
CA LEU A 139 9.15 7.46 3.45
C LEU A 139 10.38 8.28 3.03
N ILE A 140 11.14 7.83 2.02
CA ILE A 140 12.26 8.62 1.48
C ILE A 140 11.76 9.90 0.80
N ALA A 141 10.67 9.83 0.03
CA ALA A 141 10.09 11.01 -0.60
C ALA A 141 9.60 12.03 0.44
N TRP A 142 8.90 11.57 1.49
CA TRP A 142 8.53 12.39 2.63
C TRP A 142 9.76 13.00 3.31
N ALA A 143 10.80 12.20 3.57
CA ALA A 143 11.99 12.64 4.28
C ALA A 143 12.74 13.75 3.54
N LYS A 144 12.84 13.66 2.22
CA LYS A 144 13.47 14.69 1.38
C LYS A 144 12.66 15.98 1.32
N LEU A 145 11.32 15.89 1.23
CA LEU A 145 10.44 17.05 1.20
C LEU A 145 10.27 17.73 2.56
N GLN A 146 10.45 16.99 3.65
CA GLN A 146 10.51 17.53 5.02
C GLN A 146 11.90 18.05 5.40
N GLU A 147 12.87 17.98 4.49
CA GLU A 147 14.25 18.40 4.72
C GLU A 147 14.94 17.68 5.90
N VAL A 148 14.37 16.58 6.40
CA VAL A 148 15.02 15.68 7.37
C VAL A 148 16.12 14.84 6.70
N MET A 149 16.06 14.74 5.36
CA MET A 149 17.09 14.19 4.49
C MET A 149 17.48 15.23 3.42
N THR A 150 18.72 15.19 2.95
CA THR A 150 19.14 16.03 1.81
C THR A 150 18.26 15.80 0.59
N GLY A 151 17.79 16.89 -0.01
CA GLY A 151 17.07 16.86 -1.29
C GLY A 151 17.98 16.60 -2.49
N LYS A 152 19.31 16.61 -2.33
CA LYS A 152 20.24 16.30 -3.43
C LYS A 152 20.17 14.80 -3.78
N PRO A 153 20.22 14.45 -5.08
CA PRO A 153 20.43 13.06 -5.51
C PRO A 153 21.60 12.40 -4.78
N ILE A 154 21.36 11.24 -4.17
CA ILE A 154 22.42 10.42 -3.59
C ILE A 154 22.63 9.24 -4.54
N VAL A 155 23.79 9.21 -5.18
CA VAL A 155 24.15 8.19 -6.17
C VAL A 155 25.44 7.51 -5.78
N PHE A 156 25.55 6.21 -6.06
CA PHE A 156 26.78 5.44 -5.82
C PHE A 156 27.09 4.50 -7.00
N PRO A 157 28.36 4.09 -7.17
CA PRO A 157 28.76 3.19 -8.26
C PRO A 157 27.93 1.91 -8.28
N ALA A 158 27.53 1.47 -9.47
CA ALA A 158 26.73 0.25 -9.70
C ALA A 158 25.31 0.22 -9.09
N GLN A 159 24.76 1.34 -8.61
CA GLN A 159 23.40 1.40 -8.05
C GLN A 159 22.31 0.81 -8.96
N LYS A 160 22.32 1.16 -10.26
CA LYS A 160 21.34 0.63 -11.23
C LYS A 160 21.44 -0.89 -11.37
N LEU A 161 22.67 -1.41 -11.42
CA LEU A 161 22.93 -2.84 -11.51
C LEU A 161 22.46 -3.55 -10.23
N LEU A 162 22.77 -2.99 -9.07
CA LEU A 162 22.32 -3.53 -7.78
C LEU A 162 20.79 -3.58 -7.70
N SER A 163 20.10 -2.49 -8.02
CA SER A 163 18.63 -2.46 -8.00
C SER A 163 18.04 -3.47 -8.98
N ALA A 164 18.60 -3.61 -10.19
CA ALA A 164 18.15 -4.60 -11.16
C ALA A 164 18.34 -6.04 -10.65
N LEU A 165 19.50 -6.35 -10.06
CA LEU A 165 19.76 -7.66 -9.45
C LEU A 165 18.80 -7.95 -8.31
N LEU A 166 18.53 -6.98 -7.43
CA LEU A 166 17.58 -7.15 -6.32
C LEU A 166 16.16 -7.40 -6.82
N VAL A 167 15.71 -6.71 -7.88
CA VAL A 167 14.40 -7.00 -8.52
C VAL A 167 14.36 -8.43 -9.06
N LEU A 168 15.40 -8.86 -9.78
CA LEU A 168 15.49 -10.23 -10.28
C LEU A 168 15.51 -11.25 -9.14
N THR A 169 16.19 -10.96 -8.04
CA THR A 169 16.19 -11.80 -6.83
C THR A 169 14.80 -11.89 -6.23
N VAL A 170 14.07 -10.79 -6.11
CA VAL A 170 12.68 -10.83 -5.60
C VAL A 170 11.80 -11.68 -6.51
N VAL A 171 11.84 -11.45 -7.83
CA VAL A 171 11.05 -12.25 -8.78
C VAL A 171 11.42 -13.73 -8.67
N GLY A 172 12.70 -14.06 -8.64
CA GLY A 172 13.18 -15.45 -8.50
C GLY A 172 12.72 -16.10 -7.19
N LEU A 173 12.83 -15.40 -6.06
CA LEU A 173 12.39 -15.91 -4.75
C LEU A 173 10.87 -16.05 -4.68
N SER A 174 10.11 -15.10 -5.22
CA SER A 174 8.65 -15.20 -5.31
C SER A 174 8.23 -16.39 -6.19
N THR A 175 8.86 -16.60 -7.34
CA THR A 175 8.59 -17.79 -8.18
C THR A 175 8.97 -19.08 -7.47
N TYR A 176 10.10 -19.09 -6.76
CA TYR A 176 10.55 -20.24 -5.99
C TYR A 176 9.54 -20.60 -4.89
N GLN A 177 9.03 -19.61 -4.16
CA GLN A 177 8.00 -19.80 -3.14
C GLN A 177 6.70 -20.37 -3.74
N LEU A 178 6.30 -19.91 -4.92
CA LEU A 178 5.07 -20.38 -5.58
C LEU A 178 5.16 -21.80 -6.12
N MET A 179 6.37 -22.26 -6.46
CA MET A 179 6.60 -23.59 -7.04
C MET A 179 6.95 -24.64 -6.00
N THR A 180 7.42 -24.22 -4.83
CA THR A 180 7.87 -25.11 -3.77
C THR A 180 6.68 -25.51 -2.89
N ALA A 181 6.52 -26.83 -2.68
CA ALA A 181 5.49 -27.35 -1.77
C ALA A 181 5.94 -27.34 -0.30
N GLU A 182 7.23 -27.08 -0.04
CA GLU A 182 7.77 -26.96 1.30
C GLU A 182 7.40 -25.62 1.95
N SER A 183 6.94 -25.69 3.20
CA SER A 183 6.68 -24.55 4.08
C SER A 183 8.00 -23.89 4.49
N LEU A 184 8.51 -23.01 3.64
CA LEU A 184 9.74 -22.23 3.89
C LEU A 184 9.39 -20.78 4.13
N LEU A 185 9.70 -20.26 5.32
CA LEU A 185 9.45 -18.86 5.67
C LEU A 185 10.57 -17.92 5.23
N TRP A 186 11.78 -18.42 5.01
CA TRP A 186 12.92 -17.57 4.69
C TRP A 186 12.78 -16.81 3.36
N PRO A 187 12.20 -17.36 2.25
CA PRO A 187 12.06 -16.60 1.02
C PRO A 187 11.03 -15.48 1.18
N PHE A 188 9.97 -15.72 1.94
CA PHE A 188 9.00 -14.69 2.33
C PHE A 188 9.68 -13.50 3.03
N TYR A 189 10.46 -13.75 4.08
CA TYR A 189 11.17 -12.69 4.79
C TYR A 189 12.22 -11.99 3.92
N ALA A 190 12.91 -12.75 3.06
CA ALA A 190 13.87 -12.19 2.11
C ALA A 190 13.20 -11.28 1.08
N VAL A 191 12.07 -11.69 0.50
CA VAL A 191 11.27 -10.85 -0.41
C VAL A 191 10.85 -9.57 0.29
N CYS A 192 10.32 -9.64 1.51
CA CYS A 192 9.94 -8.45 2.27
C CYS A 192 11.13 -7.50 2.50
N ALA A 193 12.25 -8.02 3.01
CA ALA A 193 13.43 -7.22 3.32
C ALA A 193 14.05 -6.57 2.08
N ILE A 194 14.18 -7.33 0.99
CA ILE A 194 14.74 -6.82 -0.27
C ILE A 194 13.80 -5.78 -0.89
N SER A 195 12.48 -5.99 -0.82
CA SER A 195 11.49 -5.04 -1.36
C SER A 195 11.48 -3.71 -0.58
N LEU A 196 11.62 -3.77 0.74
CA LEU A 196 11.81 -2.58 1.58
C LEU A 196 13.11 -1.85 1.23
N LEU A 197 14.20 -2.59 1.00
CA LEU A 197 15.47 -1.99 0.55
C LEU A 197 15.33 -1.38 -0.85
N LEU A 198 14.62 -2.03 -1.75
CA LEU A 198 14.39 -1.55 -3.12
C LEU A 198 13.64 -0.23 -3.13
N GLY A 199 12.58 -0.06 -2.32
CA GLY A 199 11.88 1.22 -2.24
C GLY A 199 12.81 2.37 -1.83
N ILE A 200 13.74 2.11 -0.91
CA ILE A 200 14.81 3.06 -0.56
C ILE A 200 15.71 3.33 -1.77
N LEU A 201 16.29 2.28 -2.36
CA LEU A 201 17.29 2.41 -3.44
C LEU A 201 16.75 3.04 -4.72
N LEU A 202 15.45 2.90 -5.00
CA LEU A 202 14.80 3.46 -6.18
C LEU A 202 14.51 4.97 -6.02
N VAL A 203 14.27 5.47 -4.80
CA VAL A 203 13.90 6.87 -4.55
C VAL A 203 15.08 7.75 -4.09
N ILE A 204 16.09 7.16 -3.43
CA ILE A 204 17.31 7.87 -3.01
C ILE A 204 18.06 8.62 -4.14
N PRO A 205 18.15 8.15 -5.39
CA PRO A 205 18.86 8.88 -6.45
C PRO A 205 18.06 10.04 -7.05
N ILE A 206 16.80 10.23 -6.68
CA ILE A 206 15.92 11.24 -7.27
C ILE A 206 16.05 12.56 -6.48
N GLY A 207 16.11 13.70 -7.18
CA GLY A 207 16.22 15.02 -6.54
C GLY A 207 14.92 15.46 -5.86
N GLY A 208 15.04 16.32 -4.84
CA GLY A 208 13.90 16.89 -4.10
C GLY A 208 12.91 17.63 -5.00
N ALA A 209 13.41 18.33 -6.03
CA ALA A 209 12.60 19.04 -7.01
C ALA A 209 11.71 18.09 -7.87
N ASP A 210 12.17 16.86 -8.08
CA ASP A 210 11.47 15.85 -8.89
C ASP A 210 10.56 14.94 -8.04
N MET A 211 10.54 15.11 -6.71
CA MET A 211 9.74 14.31 -5.79
C MET A 211 8.24 14.28 -6.09
N PRO A 212 7.58 15.36 -6.58
CA PRO A 212 6.17 15.27 -6.96
C PRO A 212 5.88 14.18 -8.00
N VAL A 213 6.79 13.96 -8.96
CA VAL A 213 6.67 12.90 -9.97
C VAL A 213 6.82 11.53 -9.32
N VAL A 214 7.76 11.38 -8.39
CA VAL A 214 7.96 10.13 -7.65
C VAL A 214 6.73 9.77 -6.83
N ILE A 215 6.13 10.74 -6.14
CA ILE A 215 4.93 10.53 -5.34
C ILE A 215 3.78 10.06 -6.24
N ALA A 216 3.60 10.68 -7.41
CA ALA A 216 2.58 10.25 -8.36
C ALA A 216 2.82 8.81 -8.87
N LEU A 217 4.07 8.45 -9.14
CA LEU A 217 4.46 7.11 -9.57
C LEU A 217 4.24 6.07 -8.45
N LEU A 218 4.65 6.35 -7.22
CA LEU A 218 4.44 5.47 -6.07
C LEU A 218 2.97 5.36 -5.67
N ASN A 219 2.14 6.35 -6.01
CA ASN A 219 0.68 6.27 -5.81
C ASN A 219 -0.02 5.43 -6.89
N SER A 220 0.66 5.14 -8.01
CA SER A 220 0.14 4.25 -9.06
C SER A 220 0.50 2.77 -8.86
N TYR A 221 1.39 2.50 -7.91
CA TYR A 221 1.83 1.18 -7.50
C TYR A 221 0.75 0.52 -6.63
#